data_AF-A0A835HED7-F1
#
_entry.id   AF-A0A835HED7-F1
#
_cell.length_a   1.000
_cell.length_b   1.000
_cell.length_c   1.000
_cell.angle_alpha   90.00
_cell.angle_beta   90.00
_cell.angle_gamma   90.00
#
_symmetry.space_group_name_H-M   'P 1'
#
loop_
_entity.id
_entity.type
_entity.pdbx_description
1 polymer ?
#
loop_
_entity_poly.entity_id
_entity_poly.type
_entity_poly.pdbx_seq_one_letter_code
_entity_poly.pdbx_strand_id
1 'polypeptide(L)'
;MAKEPTSGTGSKSFSSNDNGFRTIERCHDMIQRSLRLPMVEFLREHLEKSGCYVGNNFIKAVNCEQKIAGGYLRGRGIIVCSNHMTFQDEVNQVVIHELIHAYDDCRAKNLDWKNCAHHACSEECIKRRVMQSLKCNPNCSGAAAKDAMDAVWDICYNDTKPFDRAP
;
A
#
# COMPACT_ATOMS: atom_id res chain seq x y z
N MET A 1 -24.88 -3.03 -68.87
CA MET A 1 -26.10 -3.67 -68.33
C MET A 1 -25.90 -3.84 -66.85
N ALA A 2 -26.67 -3.10 -66.07
CA ALA A 2 -26.63 -3.07 -64.61
C ALA A 2 -27.45 -4.20 -64.01
N LYS A 3 -27.09 -4.61 -62.79
CA LYS A 3 -28.05 -4.73 -61.68
C LYS A 3 -27.30 -4.76 -60.34
N GLU A 4 -27.47 -3.70 -59.56
CA GLU A 4 -27.56 -3.79 -58.10
C GLU A 4 -28.96 -4.30 -57.71
N PRO A 5 -29.16 -4.68 -56.43
CA PRO A 5 -29.71 -3.69 -55.51
C PRO A 5 -29.01 -3.63 -54.14
N THR A 6 -29.23 -2.47 -53.54
CA THR A 6 -28.66 -1.89 -52.32
C THR A 6 -29.32 -2.37 -51.02
N SER A 7 -28.62 -2.20 -49.89
CA SER A 7 -29.04 -1.38 -48.74
C SER A 7 -28.35 -1.81 -47.44
N GLY A 8 -27.93 -0.85 -46.61
CA GLY A 8 -27.67 -1.10 -45.18
C GLY A 8 -26.44 -0.43 -44.59
N THR A 9 -26.48 0.89 -44.44
CA THR A 9 -25.62 1.68 -43.55
C THR A 9 -25.71 1.18 -42.11
N GLY A 10 -24.58 0.99 -41.41
CA GLY A 10 -24.59 0.57 -40.01
C GLY A 10 -23.22 0.65 -39.35
N SER A 11 -22.94 1.81 -38.76
CA SER A 11 -21.77 2.10 -37.92
C SER A 11 -21.64 1.16 -36.71
N LYS A 12 -20.39 0.77 -36.43
CA LYS A 12 -19.76 0.47 -35.13
C LYS A 12 -20.45 -0.56 -34.19
N SER A 13 -19.65 -1.53 -33.75
CA SER A 13 -19.47 -1.70 -32.30
C SER A 13 -18.00 -1.97 -31.98
N PHE A 14 -17.34 -0.89 -31.56
CA PHE A 14 -16.22 -0.97 -30.62
C PHE A 14 -16.74 -1.69 -29.38
N SER A 15 -16.10 -2.79 -28.97
CA SER A 15 -16.26 -3.30 -27.61
C SER A 15 -14.96 -3.92 -27.13
N SER A 16 -14.04 -3.02 -26.80
CA SER A 16 -13.27 -3.20 -25.59
C SER A 16 -13.28 -1.83 -24.92
N ASN A 17 -14.36 -1.58 -24.17
CA ASN A 17 -14.28 -0.65 -23.06
C ASN A 17 -13.27 -1.27 -22.08
N ASP A 18 -11.99 -1.01 -22.31
CA ASP A 18 -10.97 -1.05 -21.27
C ASP A 18 -11.30 0.12 -20.32
N ASN A 19 -12.38 -0.04 -19.56
CA ASN A 19 -12.62 0.76 -18.38
C ASN A 19 -11.43 0.49 -17.49
N GLY A 20 -10.61 1.53 -17.23
CA GLY A 20 -9.33 1.50 -16.52
C GLY A 20 -9.37 1.03 -15.06
N PHE A 21 -10.18 0.04 -14.75
CA PHE A 21 -10.25 -0.70 -13.51
C PHE A 21 -9.44 -1.99 -13.70
N ARG A 22 -8.33 -2.10 -12.99
CA ARG A 22 -7.46 -3.26 -13.07
C ARG A 22 -8.10 -4.43 -12.33
N THR A 23 -8.11 -5.62 -12.94
CA THR A 23 -8.68 -6.82 -12.29
C THR A 23 -7.84 -7.24 -11.08
N ILE A 24 -8.48 -7.93 -10.14
CA ILE A 24 -7.82 -8.49 -8.96
C ILE A 24 -6.71 -9.45 -9.40
N GLU A 25 -6.93 -10.28 -10.44
CA GLU A 25 -5.90 -11.21 -10.92
C GLU A 25 -4.67 -10.47 -11.43
N ARG A 26 -4.85 -9.41 -12.23
CA ARG A 26 -3.72 -8.63 -12.75
C ARG A 26 -2.94 -7.94 -11.62
N CYS A 27 -3.64 -7.46 -10.59
CA CYS A 27 -2.97 -6.91 -9.40
C CYS A 27 -2.22 -7.99 -8.62
N HIS A 28 -2.77 -9.21 -8.52
CA HIS A 28 -2.09 -10.35 -7.92
C HIS A 28 -0.76 -10.63 -8.62
N ASP A 29 -0.72 -10.65 -9.95
CA ASP A 29 0.52 -10.84 -10.72
C ASP A 29 1.55 -9.72 -10.49
N MET A 30 1.08 -8.49 -10.26
CA MET A 30 1.96 -7.37 -9.90
C MET A 30 2.55 -7.56 -8.50
N ILE A 31 1.75 -7.99 -7.52
CA ILE A 31 2.23 -8.32 -6.17
C ILE A 31 3.28 -9.42 -6.24
N GLN A 32 3.03 -10.49 -7.01
CA GLN A 32 4.00 -11.59 -7.18
C GLN A 32 5.34 -11.12 -7.75
N ARG A 33 5.33 -10.12 -8.64
CA ARG A 33 6.55 -9.49 -9.15
C ARG A 33 7.23 -8.63 -8.10
N SER A 34 6.46 -7.86 -7.31
CA SER A 34 6.99 -7.06 -6.20
C SER A 34 7.70 -7.93 -5.15
N LEU A 35 7.22 -9.15 -4.91
CA LEU A 35 7.83 -10.10 -3.97
C LEU A 35 9.25 -10.53 -4.35
N ARG A 36 9.68 -10.34 -5.61
CA ARG A 36 11.03 -10.64 -6.10
C ARG A 36 11.97 -9.44 -6.06
N LEU A 37 11.51 -8.29 -5.57
CA LEU A 37 12.35 -7.11 -5.45
C LEU A 37 13.31 -7.30 -4.26
N PRO A 38 14.60 -6.95 -4.40
CA PRO A 38 15.58 -7.12 -3.31
C PRO A 38 15.15 -6.48 -1.99
N MET A 39 14.50 -5.31 -2.05
CA MET A 39 13.97 -4.61 -0.87
C MET A 39 12.85 -5.39 -0.17
N VAL A 40 11.99 -6.05 -0.93
CA VAL A 40 10.88 -6.84 -0.38
C VAL A 40 11.39 -8.14 0.24
N GLU A 41 12.34 -8.80 -0.42
CA GLU A 41 13.05 -9.96 0.15
C GLU A 41 13.75 -9.59 1.45
N PHE A 42 14.51 -8.48 1.45
CA PHE A 42 15.19 -7.96 2.64
C PHE A 42 14.23 -7.72 3.83
N LEU A 43 13.08 -7.07 3.59
CA LEU A 43 12.09 -6.80 4.64
C LEU A 43 11.47 -8.10 5.17
N ARG A 44 11.15 -9.05 4.28
CA ARG A 44 10.58 -10.35 4.68
C ARG A 44 11.56 -11.15 5.52
N GLU A 45 12.84 -11.17 5.18
CA GLU A 45 13.87 -11.83 6.01
C GLU A 45 13.98 -11.20 7.41
N HIS A 46 13.89 -9.88 7.53
CA HIS A 46 13.96 -9.19 8.82
C HIS A 46 12.72 -9.40 9.68
N LEU A 47 11.55 -9.48 9.05
CA LEU A 47 10.30 -9.91 9.69
C LEU A 47 10.45 -11.33 10.25
N GLU A 48 10.93 -12.27 9.45
CA GLU A 48 11.14 -13.66 9.88
C GLU A 48 12.16 -13.77 11.02
N LYS A 49 13.29 -13.07 10.93
CA LYS A 49 14.31 -12.99 12.01
C LYS A 49 13.76 -12.37 13.30
N SER A 50 12.76 -11.50 13.19
CA SER A 50 12.06 -10.89 14.34
C SER A 50 10.93 -11.76 14.89
N GLY A 51 10.70 -12.94 14.29
CA GLY A 51 9.67 -13.90 14.73
C GLY A 51 8.29 -13.69 14.08
N CYS A 52 8.17 -12.81 13.07
CA CYS A 52 6.93 -12.58 12.35
C CYS A 52 6.97 -13.18 10.95
N TYR A 53 6.15 -14.20 10.73
CA TYR A 53 6.14 -14.92 9.46
C TYR A 53 5.23 -14.26 8.41
N VAL A 54 5.75 -14.07 7.20
CA VAL A 54 5.01 -13.57 6.04
C VAL A 54 4.64 -14.74 5.12
N GLY A 55 3.50 -15.35 5.40
CA GLY A 55 3.02 -16.53 4.65
C GLY A 55 2.36 -16.22 3.31
N ASN A 56 2.07 -17.29 2.57
CA ASN A 56 1.20 -17.25 1.39
C ASN A 56 -0.17 -16.76 1.86
N ASN A 57 -0.66 -15.62 1.36
CA ASN A 57 -1.84 -14.86 1.81
C ASN A 57 -1.59 -13.69 2.78
N PHE A 58 -0.34 -13.41 3.16
CA PHE A 58 -0.07 -12.20 3.94
C PHE A 58 -0.32 -10.93 3.13
N ILE A 59 -0.18 -10.96 1.79
CA ILE A 59 -0.46 -9.85 0.89
C ILE A 59 -1.57 -10.24 -0.07
N LYS A 60 -2.64 -9.43 -0.17
CA LYS A 60 -3.81 -9.72 -1.02
C LYS A 60 -4.24 -8.52 -1.84
N ALA A 61 -4.60 -8.77 -3.09
CA ALA A 61 -5.30 -7.81 -3.92
C ALA A 61 -6.81 -7.85 -3.62
N VAL A 62 -7.44 -6.69 -3.43
CA VAL A 62 -8.89 -6.56 -3.24
C VAL A 62 -9.42 -5.31 -3.95
N ASN A 63 -10.74 -5.22 -4.15
CA ASN A 63 -11.38 -3.97 -4.52
C ASN A 63 -11.74 -3.17 -3.26
N CYS A 64 -11.35 -1.90 -3.23
CA CYS A 64 -11.59 -0.99 -2.12
C CYS A 64 -12.59 0.10 -2.50
N GLU A 65 -13.57 0.37 -1.66
CA GLU A 65 -14.52 1.48 -1.86
C GLU A 65 -13.82 2.84 -1.71
N GLN A 66 -12.93 2.94 -0.73
CA GLN A 66 -12.14 4.14 -0.47
C GLN A 66 -11.01 4.26 -1.49
N LYS A 67 -10.67 5.49 -1.88
CA LYS A 67 -9.56 5.83 -2.78
C LYS A 67 -8.21 5.75 -2.07
N ILE A 68 -7.88 4.57 -1.57
CA ILE A 68 -6.60 4.26 -0.92
C ILE A 68 -5.82 3.25 -1.76
N ALA A 69 -4.51 3.27 -1.60
CA ALA A 69 -3.60 2.40 -2.34
C ALA A 69 -3.54 0.97 -1.74
N GLY A 70 -3.54 0.90 -0.42
CA GLY A 70 -3.43 -0.33 0.35
C GLY A 70 -3.41 -0.02 1.84
N GLY A 71 -3.05 -1.04 2.63
CA GLY A 71 -2.87 -0.89 4.06
C GLY A 71 -2.43 -2.18 4.75
N TYR A 72 -1.60 -2.04 5.77
CA TYR A 72 -1.27 -3.08 6.73
C TYR A 72 -2.27 -3.10 7.88
N LEU A 73 -2.75 -4.29 8.23
CA LEU A 73 -3.56 -4.53 9.42
C LEU A 73 -2.95 -5.63 10.27
N ARG A 74 -2.70 -5.33 11.55
CA ARG A 74 -2.22 -6.30 12.54
C ARG A 74 -3.04 -7.59 12.51
N GLY A 75 -2.33 -8.72 12.44
CA GLY A 75 -2.93 -10.06 12.42
C GLY A 75 -3.70 -10.44 11.15
N ARG A 76 -3.89 -9.51 10.19
CA ARG A 76 -4.55 -9.77 8.90
C ARG A 76 -3.60 -9.71 7.70
N GLY A 77 -2.54 -8.89 7.80
CA GLY A 77 -1.57 -8.70 6.73
C GLY A 77 -1.83 -7.44 5.90
N ILE A 78 -1.34 -7.45 4.67
CA ILE A 78 -1.33 -6.34 3.73
C ILE A 78 -2.45 -6.51 2.71
N ILE A 79 -3.18 -5.42 2.48
CA ILE A 79 -4.17 -5.30 1.43
C ILE A 79 -3.64 -4.31 0.38
N VAL A 80 -3.75 -4.66 -0.90
CA VAL A 80 -3.49 -3.78 -2.04
C VAL A 80 -4.81 -3.57 -2.79
N CYS A 81 -5.21 -2.32 -2.96
CA CYS A 81 -6.48 -1.98 -3.61
C CYS A 81 -6.33 -2.00 -5.13
N SER A 82 -6.65 -3.12 -5.76
CA SER A 82 -6.43 -3.37 -7.21
C SER A 82 -7.07 -2.31 -8.09
N ASN A 83 -8.21 -1.78 -7.65
CA ASN A 83 -8.97 -0.79 -8.39
C ASN A 83 -8.41 0.63 -8.37
N HIS A 84 -7.39 0.89 -7.55
CA HIS A 84 -6.70 2.17 -7.48
C HIS A 84 -5.23 2.04 -7.93
N MET A 85 -4.90 0.98 -8.67
CA MET A 85 -3.55 0.64 -9.12
C MET A 85 -3.47 0.52 -10.64
N THR A 86 -2.49 1.21 -11.22
CA THR A 86 -2.25 1.26 -12.66
C THR A 86 -0.83 0.83 -13.03
N PHE A 87 0.18 1.10 -12.23
CA PHE A 87 1.57 0.82 -12.60
C PHE A 87 2.23 -0.16 -11.64
N GLN A 88 3.18 -0.94 -12.16
CA GLN A 88 3.93 -1.91 -11.34
C GLN A 88 4.60 -1.21 -10.17
N ASP A 89 5.11 0.01 -10.40
CA ASP A 89 5.77 0.80 -9.38
C ASP A 89 4.83 1.23 -8.25
N GLU A 90 3.55 1.49 -8.54
CA GLU A 90 2.57 1.81 -7.48
C GLU A 90 2.37 0.60 -6.56
N VAL A 91 2.22 -0.60 -7.13
CA VAL A 91 2.11 -1.84 -6.34
C VAL A 91 3.41 -2.14 -5.59
N ASN A 92 4.57 -1.91 -6.22
CA ASN A 92 5.87 -2.07 -5.57
C ASN A 92 5.99 -1.18 -4.34
N GLN A 93 5.63 0.11 -4.48
CA GLN A 93 5.68 1.08 -3.38
C GLN A 93 4.74 0.70 -2.25
N VAL A 94 3.49 0.31 -2.55
CA VAL A 94 2.54 -0.17 -1.52
C VAL A 94 3.09 -1.39 -0.81
N VAL A 95 3.56 -2.41 -1.54
CA VAL A 95 4.08 -3.63 -0.90
C VAL A 95 5.26 -3.33 0.03
N ILE A 96 6.19 -2.46 -0.39
CA ILE A 96 7.33 -2.06 0.43
C ILE A 96 6.86 -1.26 1.65
N HIS A 97 6.01 -0.24 1.45
CA HIS A 97 5.45 0.60 2.50
C HIS A 97 4.77 -0.23 3.60
N GLU A 98 3.88 -1.13 3.20
CA GLU A 98 3.10 -1.93 4.14
C GLU A 98 3.92 -3.04 4.81
N LEU A 99 5.03 -3.48 4.19
CA LEU A 99 5.98 -4.38 4.85
C LEU A 99 6.83 -3.68 5.91
N ILE A 100 7.14 -2.38 5.73
CA ILE A 100 7.78 -1.57 6.76
C ILE A 100 6.85 -1.45 7.96
N HIS A 101 5.57 -1.12 7.75
CA HIS A 101 4.56 -1.12 8.81
C HIS A 101 4.46 -2.46 9.53
N ALA A 102 4.46 -3.56 8.78
CA ALA A 102 4.44 -4.90 9.36
C ALA A 102 5.70 -5.16 10.22
N TYR A 103 6.87 -4.72 9.75
CA TYR A 103 8.13 -4.89 10.46
C TYR A 103 8.18 -4.04 11.74
N ASP A 104 7.72 -2.80 11.69
CA ASP A 104 7.63 -1.93 12.86
C ASP A 104 6.65 -2.49 13.90
N ASP A 105 5.47 -2.98 13.49
CA ASP A 105 4.55 -3.68 14.39
C ASP A 105 5.19 -4.91 15.05
N CYS A 106 5.92 -5.68 14.25
CA CYS A 106 6.56 -6.92 14.68
C CYS A 106 7.64 -6.68 15.74
N ARG A 107 8.54 -5.72 15.48
CA ARG A 107 9.68 -5.46 16.38
C ARG A 107 9.30 -4.63 17.59
N ALA A 108 8.24 -3.83 17.47
CA ALA A 108 7.86 -2.95 18.56
C ALA A 108 7.19 -3.74 19.67
N LYS A 109 7.78 -3.68 20.85
CA LYS A 109 7.27 -4.38 22.03
C LYS A 109 5.92 -3.83 22.52
N ASN A 110 5.52 -2.60 22.16
CA ASN A 110 4.30 -1.92 22.63
C ASN A 110 3.73 -0.85 21.65
N LEU A 111 3.62 -1.10 20.33
CA LEU A 111 2.91 -0.16 19.44
C LEU A 111 1.40 -0.20 19.69
N ASP A 112 0.83 0.99 19.91
CA ASP A 112 -0.60 1.23 20.05
C ASP A 112 -1.07 2.13 18.91
N TRP A 113 -1.76 1.55 17.93
CA TRP A 113 -2.28 2.24 16.74
C TRP A 113 -3.37 3.28 17.04
N LYS A 114 -3.90 3.30 18.28
CA LYS A 114 -4.80 4.35 18.75
C LYS A 114 -4.04 5.54 19.33
N ASN A 115 -2.76 5.36 19.65
CA ASN A 115 -1.89 6.43 20.10
C ASN A 115 -1.27 7.12 18.89
N CYS A 116 -1.53 8.42 18.77
CA CYS A 116 -1.06 9.23 17.65
C CYS A 116 0.46 9.31 17.53
N ALA A 117 1.18 9.26 18.65
CA ALA A 117 2.64 9.27 18.67
C ALA A 117 3.19 7.96 18.08
N HIS A 118 2.57 6.83 18.42
CA HIS A 118 2.92 5.52 17.88
C HIS A 118 2.55 5.41 16.40
N HIS A 119 1.37 5.89 16.00
CA HIS A 119 0.96 5.96 14.59
C HIS A 119 1.91 6.85 13.79
N ALA A 120 2.30 8.01 14.31
CA ALA A 120 3.24 8.90 13.64
C ALA A 120 4.60 8.24 13.39
N CYS A 121 5.02 7.35 14.29
CA CYS A 121 6.29 6.64 14.23
C CYS A 121 6.34 5.57 13.13
N SER A 122 5.21 4.92 12.83
CA SER A 122 5.15 3.84 11.84
C SER A 122 5.04 4.35 10.39
N GLU A 123 4.66 5.60 10.17
CA GLU A 123 4.45 6.16 8.84
C GLU A 123 5.75 6.55 8.14
N GLU A 124 5.84 6.32 6.82
CA GLU A 124 7.01 6.70 6.00
C GLU A 124 7.41 8.17 6.20
N CYS A 125 8.70 8.38 6.49
CA CYS A 125 9.32 9.57 7.10
C CYS A 125 9.26 10.92 6.33
N ILE A 126 8.34 11.12 5.39
CA ILE A 126 8.06 12.45 4.86
C ILE A 126 7.04 13.09 5.81
N LYS A 127 7.43 14.11 6.61
CA LYS A 127 6.53 14.85 7.53
C LYS A 127 5.12 15.08 6.97
N ARG A 128 5.04 15.44 5.68
CA ARG A 128 3.77 15.67 4.97
C ARG A 128 2.90 14.41 4.82
N ARG A 129 3.49 13.24 4.57
CA ARG A 129 2.78 11.95 4.46
C ARG A 129 2.28 11.48 5.81
N VAL A 130 3.14 11.54 6.84
CA VAL A 130 2.75 11.25 8.23
C VAL A 130 1.54 12.08 8.65
N MET A 131 1.60 13.41 8.44
CA MET A 131 0.48 14.31 8.78
C MET A 131 -0.79 14.04 7.97
N GLN A 132 -0.67 13.57 6.72
CA GLN A 132 -1.83 13.19 5.94
C GLN A 132 -2.46 11.89 6.45
N SER A 133 -1.64 10.91 6.85
CA SER A 133 -2.12 9.65 7.44
C SER A 133 -2.78 9.89 8.80
N LEU A 134 -2.15 10.67 9.69
CA LEU A 134 -2.68 11.00 11.01
C LEU A 134 -4.04 11.70 10.93
N LYS A 135 -4.26 12.59 9.96
CA LYS A 135 -5.56 13.24 9.75
C LYS A 135 -6.68 12.25 9.41
N CYS A 136 -6.34 11.11 8.80
CA CYS A 136 -7.29 10.05 8.51
C CYS A 136 -7.52 9.11 9.70
N ASN A 137 -6.72 9.22 10.78
CA ASN A 137 -6.95 8.50 12.02
C ASN A 137 -7.94 9.28 12.91
N PRO A 138 -9.12 8.72 13.25
CA PRO A 138 -10.11 9.41 14.07
C PRO A 138 -9.61 9.78 15.47
N ASN A 139 -8.56 9.12 15.97
CA ASN A 139 -7.95 9.42 17.25
C ASN A 139 -6.95 10.59 17.18
N CYS A 140 -6.56 11.05 15.98
CA CYS A 140 -5.42 11.93 15.76
C CYS A 140 -5.75 13.15 14.89
N SER A 141 -6.88 13.81 15.15
CA SER A 141 -7.30 14.97 14.37
C SER A 141 -6.70 16.30 14.87
N GLY A 142 -6.46 17.24 13.94
CA GLY A 142 -6.11 18.63 14.26
C GLY A 142 -4.75 18.80 14.94
N ALA A 143 -4.73 19.55 16.05
CA ALA A 143 -3.51 19.85 16.81
C ALA A 143 -2.84 18.59 17.39
N ALA A 144 -3.64 17.59 17.79
CA ALA A 144 -3.14 16.34 18.34
C ALA A 144 -2.20 15.59 17.37
N ALA A 145 -2.45 15.64 16.05
CA ALA A 145 -1.54 15.06 15.07
C ALA A 145 -0.17 15.75 15.07
N LYS A 146 -0.18 17.09 15.16
CA LYS A 146 1.06 17.88 15.13
C LYS A 146 1.88 17.64 16.39
N ASP A 147 1.24 17.73 17.56
CA ASP A 147 1.90 17.52 18.85
C ASP A 147 2.45 16.10 18.96
N ALA A 148 1.70 15.10 18.48
CA ALA A 148 2.16 13.72 18.42
C ALA A 148 3.39 13.55 17.52
N MET A 149 3.40 14.17 16.34
CA MET A 149 4.55 14.12 15.44
C MET A 149 5.77 14.79 16.06
N ASP A 150 5.60 15.98 16.64
CA ASP A 150 6.69 16.75 17.24
C ASP A 150 7.29 16.00 18.45
N ALA A 151 6.45 15.31 19.24
CA ALA A 151 6.88 14.56 20.42
C ALA A 151 7.76 13.34 20.11
N VAL A 152 7.59 12.71 18.94
CA VAL A 152 8.35 11.50 18.57
C VAL A 152 9.38 11.73 17.48
N TRP A 153 9.44 12.94 16.92
CA TRP A 153 10.23 13.24 15.74
C TRP A 153 11.68 12.76 15.88
N ASP A 154 12.38 13.17 16.93
CA ASP A 154 13.80 12.83 17.10
C ASP A 154 14.06 11.34 17.39
N ILE A 155 13.04 10.60 17.82
CA ILE A 155 13.15 9.17 18.10
C ILE A 155 12.87 8.39 16.82
N CYS A 156 11.71 8.63 16.21
CA CYS A 156 11.19 7.83 15.11
C CYS A 156 11.82 8.20 13.77
N TYR A 157 12.10 9.49 13.52
CA TYR A 157 12.75 9.91 12.27
C TYR A 157 14.18 9.36 12.17
N ASN A 158 14.85 9.18 13.30
CA ASN A 158 16.21 8.66 13.36
C ASN A 158 16.27 7.13 13.47
N ASP A 159 15.14 6.45 13.68
CA ASP A 159 15.09 5.00 13.66
C ASP A 159 14.96 4.50 12.22
N THR A 160 16.09 4.17 11.61
CA THR A 160 16.13 3.72 10.22
C THR A 160 15.94 2.22 10.07
N LYS A 161 15.70 1.46 11.15
CA LYS A 161 15.65 0.00 11.08
C LYS A 161 14.52 -0.48 10.15
N PRO A 162 14.72 -1.59 9.41
CA PRO A 162 15.90 -2.47 9.41
C PRO A 162 17.06 -1.95 8.55
N PHE A 163 16.92 -0.77 7.94
CA PHE A 163 17.92 -0.18 7.06
C PHE A 163 19.05 0.52 7.84
N ASP A 164 20.23 0.59 7.23
CA ASP A 164 21.39 1.31 7.77
C ASP A 164 21.27 2.84 7.58
N ARG A 165 20.39 3.27 6.67
CA ARG A 165 20.04 4.67 6.40
C ARG A 165 18.61 4.75 5.90
N ALA A 166 17.99 5.93 6.05
CA ALA A 166 16.69 6.19 5.42
C ALA A 166 16.81 5.96 3.89
N PRO A 167 15.95 5.11 3.30
CA PRO A 167 15.93 4.85 1.85
C PRO A 167 15.51 6.06 1.01
#